data_AF-A0A2A4T4S5-F1
#
_entry.id   AF-A0A2A4T4S5-F1
#
_cell.length_a   1.000
_cell.length_b   1.000
_cell.length_c   1.000
_cell.angle_alpha   90.00
_cell.angle_beta   90.00
_cell.angle_gamma   90.00
#
_symmetry.space_group_name_H-M   'P 1'
#
loop_
_entity.id
_entity.type
_entity.pdbx_description
1 polymer ?
#
loop_
_entity_poly.entity_id
_entity_poly.type
_entity_poly.pdbx_seq_one_letter_code
_entity_poly.pdbx_strand_id
1 'polypeptide(L)'
;MLLSDTTTYLTGDSFKELLSCKDELVNLNGFELAAHFSDNKEDVLNFGNYKYFHLWSAILIKNGRNIKNELDKFLEKSNLLQDSSYNKMKPIQNIFTEIMLFQKAIRSYENDCYDFINSYAASDINQKSSEIFAISNVLIEINKTYDRVFTQTRQKLASISNARVSIASLLLSIVAIGIAIVSIYHSNA
;
A
#
# COMPACT_ATOMS: atom_id res chain seq x y z
N MET A 1 -13.05 -22.77 9.60
CA MET A 1 -12.98 -22.87 8.13
C MET A 1 -14.04 -21.93 7.56
N LEU A 2 -13.72 -20.64 7.45
CA LEU A 2 -14.54 -19.66 6.72
C LEU A 2 -13.82 -19.40 5.41
N LEU A 3 -13.95 -20.35 4.48
CA LEU A 3 -13.78 -20.02 3.07
C LEU A 3 -15.10 -19.39 2.66
N SER A 4 -15.23 -18.09 2.94
CA SER A 4 -16.20 -17.24 2.25
C SER A 4 -15.79 -17.27 0.79
N ASP A 5 -16.42 -18.18 0.05
CA ASP A 5 -16.24 -18.34 -1.39
C ASP A 5 -16.43 -16.97 -2.04
N THR A 6 -15.46 -16.54 -2.85
CA THR A 6 -15.44 -15.25 -3.57
C THR A 6 -16.78 -14.87 -4.23
N THR A 7 -17.64 -15.85 -4.47
CA THR A 7 -19.01 -15.78 -4.94
C THR A 7 -19.94 -14.94 -4.04
N THR A 8 -19.85 -15.03 -2.72
CA THR A 8 -20.75 -14.27 -1.79
C THR A 8 -20.52 -12.76 -1.90
N TYR A 9 -19.28 -12.35 -2.13
CA TYR A 9 -18.92 -10.95 -2.38
C TYR A 9 -19.50 -10.41 -3.69
N LEU A 10 -19.64 -11.27 -4.71
CA LEU A 10 -20.15 -10.89 -6.03
C LEU A 10 -21.69 -10.81 -6.07
N THR A 11 -22.38 -11.56 -5.21
CA THR A 11 -23.86 -11.58 -5.17
C THR A 11 -24.46 -10.66 -4.10
N GLY A 12 -23.65 -10.15 -3.16
CA GLY A 12 -24.13 -9.27 -2.08
C GLY A 12 -24.96 -10.02 -1.03
N ASP A 13 -24.70 -11.31 -0.83
CA ASP A 13 -25.51 -12.21 -0.01
C ASP A 13 -25.07 -12.29 1.47
N SER A 14 -24.31 -11.31 1.98
CA SER A 14 -23.79 -11.31 3.37
C SER A 14 -24.88 -11.47 4.43
N PHE A 15 -26.10 -10.98 4.17
CA PHE A 15 -27.24 -11.18 5.07
C PHE A 15 -27.76 -12.63 5.08
N LYS A 16 -27.72 -13.34 3.95
CA LYS A 16 -28.07 -14.77 3.90
C LYS A 16 -27.03 -15.61 4.62
N GLU A 17 -25.75 -15.26 4.49
CA GLU A 17 -24.66 -15.89 5.24
C GLU A 17 -24.88 -15.75 6.74
N LEU A 18 -25.21 -14.54 7.23
CA LEU A 18 -25.59 -14.31 8.63
C LEU A 18 -26.75 -15.21 9.08
N LEU A 19 -27.81 -15.33 8.28
CA LEU A 19 -28.95 -16.17 8.62
C LEU A 19 -28.59 -17.65 8.72
N SER A 20 -27.57 -18.10 7.98
CA SER A 20 -27.13 -19.50 7.99
C SER A 20 -26.30 -19.86 9.23
N CYS A 21 -25.61 -18.90 9.85
CA CYS A 21 -24.77 -19.11 11.03
C CYS A 21 -25.37 -18.54 12.34
N LYS A 22 -26.56 -17.93 12.28
CA LYS A 22 -27.16 -17.21 13.43
C LYS A 22 -27.19 -18.03 14.73
N ASP A 23 -27.55 -19.32 14.66
CA ASP A 23 -27.76 -20.14 15.86
C ASP A 23 -26.44 -20.50 16.54
N GLU A 24 -25.35 -20.53 15.76
CA GLU A 24 -23.98 -20.69 16.26
C GLU A 24 -23.49 -19.39 16.91
N LEU A 25 -23.76 -18.24 16.29
CA LEU A 25 -23.26 -16.94 16.74
C LEU A 25 -23.96 -16.40 17.99
N VAL A 26 -25.27 -16.68 18.17
CA VAL A 26 -26.08 -16.12 19.27
C VAL A 26 -25.61 -16.58 20.66
N ASN A 27 -24.92 -17.72 20.74
CA ASN A 27 -24.45 -18.28 22.01
C ASN A 27 -23.02 -17.83 22.39
N LEU A 28 -22.33 -17.10 21.50
CA LEU A 28 -20.96 -16.64 21.74
C LEU A 28 -20.97 -15.38 22.61
N ASN A 29 -20.02 -15.28 23.54
CA ASN A 29 -19.74 -14.03 24.24
C ASN A 29 -18.98 -13.04 23.34
N GLY A 30 -18.90 -11.76 23.71
CA GLY A 30 -18.24 -10.74 22.88
C GLY A 30 -16.77 -11.01 22.51
N PHE A 31 -16.01 -11.79 23.29
CA PHE A 31 -14.64 -12.19 22.90
C PHE A 31 -14.65 -13.34 21.90
N GLU A 32 -15.51 -14.33 22.10
CA GLU A 32 -15.69 -15.43 21.16
C GLU A 32 -16.23 -14.95 19.82
N LEU A 33 -17.14 -13.98 19.85
CA LEU A 33 -17.69 -13.34 18.66
C LEU A 33 -16.61 -12.49 17.94
N ALA A 34 -15.83 -11.71 18.68
CA ALA A 34 -14.67 -11.00 18.12
C ALA A 34 -13.66 -11.95 17.46
N ALA A 35 -13.32 -13.05 18.13
CA ALA A 35 -12.43 -14.07 17.59
C ALA A 35 -13.02 -14.80 16.38
N HIS A 36 -14.36 -14.96 16.31
CA HIS A 36 -15.01 -15.59 15.17
C HIS A 36 -14.72 -14.85 13.86
N PHE A 37 -14.73 -13.52 13.91
CA PHE A 37 -14.48 -12.62 12.78
C PHE A 37 -13.02 -12.18 12.62
N SER A 38 -12.12 -12.70 13.46
CA SER A 38 -10.69 -12.45 13.36
C SER A 38 -9.99 -13.49 12.51
N ASP A 39 -8.97 -13.07 11.76
CA ASP A 39 -8.02 -13.99 11.13
C ASP A 39 -7.07 -14.63 12.18
N ASN A 40 -6.91 -13.99 13.35
CA ASN A 40 -6.05 -14.41 14.45
C ASN A 40 -6.86 -14.88 15.66
N LYS A 41 -7.74 -15.88 15.45
CA LYS A 41 -8.73 -16.35 16.43
C LYS A 41 -8.14 -16.66 17.81
N GLU A 42 -7.06 -17.42 17.85
CA GLU A 42 -6.42 -17.84 19.10
C GLU A 42 -5.89 -16.64 19.90
N ASP A 43 -5.30 -15.66 19.21
CA ASP A 43 -4.75 -14.47 19.86
C ASP A 43 -5.85 -13.58 20.45
N VAL A 44 -6.97 -13.42 19.73
CA VAL A 44 -8.12 -12.64 20.22
C VAL A 44 -8.79 -13.33 21.41
N LEU A 45 -8.91 -14.66 21.40
CA LEU A 45 -9.40 -15.43 22.56
C LEU A 45 -8.48 -15.28 23.77
N ASN A 46 -7.16 -15.20 23.55
CA ASN A 46 -6.16 -15.07 24.60
C ASN A 46 -6.14 -13.69 25.28
N PHE A 47 -6.84 -12.67 24.76
CA PHE A 47 -6.88 -11.36 25.39
C PHE A 47 -7.46 -11.41 26.80
N GLY A 48 -8.56 -12.14 27.02
CA GLY A 48 -9.23 -12.27 28.31
C GLY A 48 -9.70 -10.96 28.98
N ASN A 49 -9.46 -9.80 28.35
CA ASN A 49 -9.77 -8.47 28.86
C ASN A 49 -9.80 -7.44 27.70
N TYR A 50 -10.80 -6.57 27.69
CA TYR A 50 -10.97 -5.55 26.66
C TYR A 50 -9.87 -4.47 26.63
N LYS A 51 -9.06 -4.35 27.70
CA LYS A 51 -7.86 -3.51 27.72
C LYS A 51 -6.90 -3.85 26.59
N TYR A 52 -6.84 -5.10 26.16
CA TYR A 52 -5.98 -5.52 25.06
C TYR A 52 -6.46 -5.00 23.70
N PHE A 53 -7.76 -4.79 23.48
CA PHE A 53 -8.26 -4.10 22.29
C PHE A 53 -7.81 -2.63 22.26
N HIS A 54 -7.82 -1.93 23.39
CA HIS A 54 -7.28 -0.55 23.45
C HIS A 54 -5.76 -0.51 23.24
N LEU A 55 -5.02 -1.52 23.72
CA LEU A 55 -3.59 -1.62 23.45
C LEU A 55 -3.32 -1.93 21.97
N TRP A 56 -4.10 -2.84 21.38
CA TRP A 56 -4.02 -3.16 19.96
C TRP A 56 -4.28 -1.92 19.10
N SER A 57 -5.33 -1.14 19.41
CA SER A 57 -5.62 0.10 18.69
C SER A 57 -4.50 1.13 18.81
N ALA A 58 -3.92 1.30 20.01
CA ALA A 58 -2.78 2.19 20.22
C ALA A 58 -1.54 1.75 19.43
N ILE A 59 -1.28 0.44 19.37
CA ILE A 59 -0.17 -0.14 18.59
C ILE A 59 -0.40 0.08 17.09
N LEU A 60 -1.61 -0.15 16.58
CA LEU A 60 -1.95 0.10 15.18
C LEU A 60 -1.75 1.57 14.82
N ILE A 61 -2.27 2.51 15.62
CA ILE A 61 -2.08 3.94 15.39
C ILE A 61 -0.58 4.31 15.37
N LYS A 62 0.21 3.76 16.30
CA LYS A 62 1.66 3.98 16.35
C LYS A 62 2.34 3.45 15.10
N ASN A 63 2.04 2.22 14.70
CA ASN A 63 2.63 1.58 13.53
C ASN A 63 2.25 2.31 12.24
N GLY A 64 0.98 2.69 12.09
CA GLY A 64 0.52 3.46 10.95
C GLY A 64 1.22 4.82 10.83
N ARG A 65 1.39 5.55 11.95
CA ARG A 65 2.18 6.80 11.96
C ARG A 65 3.64 6.57 11.57
N ASN A 66 4.26 5.46 12.00
CA ASN A 66 5.62 5.13 11.60
C ASN A 66 5.72 4.87 10.10
N ILE A 67 4.79 4.08 9.52
CA ILE A 67 4.74 3.84 8.08
C ILE A 67 4.59 5.16 7.32
N LYS A 68 3.66 6.02 7.75
CA LYS A 68 3.47 7.34 7.16
C LYS A 68 4.75 8.18 7.19
N ASN A 69 5.44 8.24 8.34
CA ASN A 69 6.68 9.01 8.47
C ASN A 69 7.80 8.48 7.56
N GLU A 70 7.91 7.16 7.42
CA GLU A 70 8.89 6.56 6.50
C GLU A 70 8.53 6.82 5.03
N LEU A 71 7.25 6.81 4.67
CA LEU A 71 6.78 7.22 3.35
C LEU A 71 7.06 8.70 3.07
N ASP A 72 6.85 9.58 4.05
CA ASP A 72 7.13 11.02 3.93
C ASP A 72 8.64 11.27 3.74
N LYS A 73 9.51 10.59 4.51
CA LYS A 73 10.97 10.64 4.31
C LYS A 73 11.38 10.10 2.93
N PHE A 74 10.76 9.01 2.49
CA PHE A 74 11.02 8.45 1.17
C PHE A 74 10.60 9.42 0.06
N LEU A 75 9.46 10.09 0.22
CA LEU A 75 8.99 11.14 -0.68
C LEU A 75 10.01 12.29 -0.77
N GLU A 76 10.51 12.79 0.35
CA GLU A 76 11.56 13.81 0.39
C GLU A 76 12.84 13.36 -0.31
N LYS A 77 13.34 12.16 0.01
CA LYS A 77 14.51 11.55 -0.66
C LYS A 77 14.28 11.42 -2.16
N SER A 78 13.09 11.02 -2.58
CA SER A 78 12.73 10.90 -3.99
C SER A 78 12.72 12.27 -4.70
N ASN A 79 12.30 13.34 -4.02
CA ASN A 79 12.29 14.70 -4.56
C ASN A 79 13.69 15.25 -4.82
N LEU A 80 14.64 14.95 -3.92
CA LEU A 80 16.04 15.39 -4.04
C LEU A 80 16.80 14.76 -5.22
N LEU A 81 16.30 13.65 -5.76
CA LEU A 81 16.88 13.06 -6.96
C LEU A 81 16.58 13.94 -8.18
N GLN A 82 17.60 14.66 -8.65
CA GLN A 82 17.53 15.46 -9.86
C GLN A 82 17.40 14.55 -11.11
N ASP A 83 16.57 14.98 -12.06
CA ASP A 83 16.40 14.42 -13.41
C ASP A 83 17.63 14.71 -14.29
N SER A 84 18.84 14.44 -13.80
CA SER A 84 20.01 14.50 -14.67
C SER A 84 19.94 13.29 -15.61
N SER A 85 19.85 13.53 -16.92
CA SER A 85 19.79 12.48 -17.96
C SER A 85 20.97 11.50 -17.94
N TYR A 86 22.01 11.79 -17.15
CA TYR A 86 23.22 11.00 -16.95
C TYR A 86 23.22 10.11 -15.70
N ASN A 87 22.21 10.19 -14.82
CA ASN A 87 22.23 9.43 -13.59
C ASN A 87 21.98 7.93 -13.85
N LYS A 88 22.79 7.10 -13.17
CA LYS A 88 22.90 5.64 -13.33
C LYS A 88 21.52 4.97 -13.17
N MET A 89 21.30 3.81 -13.79
CA MET A 89 20.02 3.06 -13.70
C MET A 89 19.72 2.51 -12.30
N LYS A 90 20.77 2.35 -11.49
CA LYS A 90 20.76 1.69 -10.17
C LYS A 90 19.94 2.41 -9.09
N PRO A 91 19.99 3.75 -8.93
CA PRO A 91 19.17 4.48 -7.95
C PRO A 91 17.67 4.36 -8.23
N ILE A 92 17.26 4.32 -9.50
CA ILE A 92 15.85 4.20 -9.89
C ILE A 92 15.31 2.80 -9.57
N GLN A 93 16.08 1.75 -9.87
CA GLN A 93 15.73 0.39 -9.48
C GLN A 93 15.61 0.26 -7.95
N ASN A 94 16.54 0.86 -7.20
CA ASN A 94 16.47 0.85 -5.74
C ASN A 94 15.19 1.52 -5.21
N ILE A 95 14.78 2.65 -5.78
CA ILE A 95 13.52 3.34 -5.43
C ILE A 95 12.31 2.45 -5.71
N PHE A 96 12.30 1.74 -6.85
CA PHE A 96 11.21 0.83 -7.19
C PHE A 96 11.17 -0.41 -6.28
N THR A 97 12.33 -0.92 -5.85
CA THR A 97 12.37 -1.98 -4.83
C THR A 97 11.89 -1.48 -3.48
N GLU A 98 12.32 -0.29 -3.04
CA GLU A 98 11.89 0.33 -1.79
C GLU A 98 10.37 0.57 -1.78
N ILE A 99 9.76 1.07 -2.88
CA ILE A 99 8.31 1.30 -2.95
C ILE A 99 7.50 -0.01 -2.91
N MET A 100 8.03 -1.09 -3.50
CA MET A 100 7.40 -2.41 -3.45
C MET A 100 7.40 -3.00 -2.05
N LEU A 101 8.46 -2.77 -1.28
CA LEU A 101 8.52 -3.14 0.13
C LEU A 101 7.50 -2.36 0.96
N PHE A 102 7.34 -1.05 0.71
CA PHE A 102 6.28 -0.26 1.32
C PHE A 102 4.90 -0.80 0.99
N GLN A 103 4.62 -1.16 -0.27
CA GLN A 103 3.33 -1.74 -0.63
C GLN A 103 3.01 -3.01 0.16
N LYS A 104 4.01 -3.89 0.34
CA LYS A 104 3.83 -5.10 1.16
C LYS A 104 3.55 -4.76 2.62
N ALA A 105 4.29 -3.81 3.18
CA ALA A 105 4.11 -3.37 4.57
C ALA A 105 2.73 -2.73 4.79
N ILE A 106 2.27 -1.89 3.86
CA ILE A 106 0.96 -1.24 3.90
C ILE A 106 -0.16 -2.28 3.81
N ARG A 107 -0.06 -3.27 2.91
CA ARG A 107 -1.05 -4.36 2.83
C ARG A 107 -1.12 -5.19 4.10
N SER A 108 0.02 -5.48 4.73
CA SER A 108 0.03 -6.16 6.02
C SER A 108 -0.68 -5.33 7.08
N TYR A 109 -0.38 -4.02 7.13
CA TYR A 109 -1.02 -3.09 8.06
C TYR A 109 -2.52 -2.93 7.79
N GLU A 110 -2.95 -2.91 6.53
CA GLU A 110 -4.35 -2.91 6.12
C GLU A 110 -5.09 -4.11 6.66
N ASN A 111 -4.53 -5.30 6.47
CA ASN A 111 -5.10 -6.55 6.98
C ASN A 111 -5.22 -6.50 8.50
N ASP A 112 -4.17 -6.07 9.23
CA ASP A 112 -4.21 -5.94 10.69
C ASP A 112 -5.29 -4.93 11.15
N CYS A 113 -5.47 -3.83 10.40
CA CYS A 113 -6.52 -2.85 10.68
C CYS A 113 -7.92 -3.41 10.45
N TYR A 114 -8.14 -4.15 9.36
CA TYR A 114 -9.43 -4.78 9.08
C TYR A 114 -9.75 -5.87 10.10
N ASP A 115 -8.77 -6.68 10.47
CA ASP A 115 -8.88 -7.69 11.53
C ASP A 115 -9.30 -7.04 12.86
N PHE A 116 -8.64 -5.93 13.23
CA PHE A 116 -9.03 -5.15 14.41
C PHE A 116 -10.45 -4.59 14.28
N ILE A 117 -10.81 -3.96 13.16
CA ILE A 117 -12.12 -3.33 12.98
C ILE A 117 -13.23 -4.37 13.07
N ASN A 118 -13.06 -5.53 12.43
CA ASN A 118 -14.03 -6.62 12.47
C ASN A 118 -14.17 -7.19 13.89
N SER A 119 -13.04 -7.48 14.53
CA SER A 119 -13.00 -8.02 15.89
C SER A 119 -13.61 -7.04 16.90
N TYR A 120 -13.26 -5.76 16.81
CA TYR A 120 -13.78 -4.72 17.70
C TYR A 120 -15.27 -4.49 17.47
N ALA A 121 -15.74 -4.44 16.22
CA ALA A 121 -17.15 -4.24 15.89
C ALA A 121 -18.03 -5.42 16.34
N ALA A 122 -17.48 -6.63 16.34
CA ALA A 122 -18.15 -7.84 16.81
C ALA A 122 -18.04 -8.04 18.34
N SER A 123 -17.27 -7.20 19.04
CA SER A 123 -17.10 -7.30 20.50
C SER A 123 -18.18 -6.53 21.27
N ASP A 124 -18.39 -6.88 22.54
CA ASP A 124 -19.29 -6.16 23.46
C ASP A 124 -18.69 -4.84 24.00
N ILE A 125 -17.65 -4.29 23.35
CA ILE A 125 -17.05 -3.03 23.77
C ILE A 125 -18.00 -1.87 23.42
N ASN A 126 -18.77 -1.42 24.41
CA ASN A 126 -19.69 -0.30 24.30
C ASN A 126 -19.01 1.09 24.17
N GLN A 127 -17.68 1.15 24.14
CA GLN A 127 -16.98 2.43 23.97
C GLN A 127 -17.06 2.90 22.52
N LYS A 128 -17.35 4.21 22.38
CA LYS A 128 -17.56 4.94 21.13
C LYS A 128 -16.59 4.47 20.05
N SER A 129 -17.07 4.42 18.81
CA SER A 129 -16.34 4.12 17.57
C SER A 129 -15.10 4.99 17.28
N SER A 130 -14.61 5.79 18.24
CA SER A 130 -13.44 6.66 18.13
C SER A 130 -12.18 5.93 17.70
N GLU A 131 -11.94 4.72 18.20
CA GLU A 131 -10.77 3.91 17.89
C GLU A 131 -10.80 3.44 16.44
N ILE A 132 -11.96 2.93 15.99
CA ILE A 132 -12.20 2.58 14.58
C ILE A 132 -11.96 3.81 13.72
N PHE A 133 -12.57 4.95 14.04
CA PHE A 133 -12.39 6.18 13.27
C PHE A 133 -10.93 6.63 13.22
N ALA A 134 -10.20 6.57 14.34
CA ALA A 134 -8.79 6.95 14.39
C ALA A 134 -7.92 6.05 13.51
N ILE A 135 -8.13 4.73 13.56
CA ILE A 135 -7.39 3.77 12.74
C ILE A 135 -7.73 3.94 11.26
N SER A 136 -9.02 4.05 10.91
CA SER A 136 -9.45 4.28 9.53
C SER A 136 -8.87 5.58 8.98
N ASN A 137 -8.82 6.65 9.77
CA ASN A 137 -8.20 7.92 9.36
C ASN A 137 -6.70 7.77 9.10
N VAL A 138 -5.97 7.10 9.99
CA VAL A 138 -4.53 6.81 9.79
C VAL A 138 -4.33 5.97 8.53
N LEU A 139 -5.17 4.97 8.28
CA LEU A 139 -5.09 4.15 7.09
C LEU A 139 -5.33 4.96 5.80
N ILE A 140 -6.35 5.82 5.80
CA ILE A 140 -6.64 6.74 4.68
C ILE A 140 -5.44 7.66 4.42
N GLU A 141 -4.81 8.20 5.47
CA GLU A 141 -3.62 9.05 5.34
C GLU A 141 -2.45 8.29 4.71
N ILE A 142 -2.16 7.07 5.17
CA ILE A 142 -1.10 6.21 4.61
C ILE A 142 -1.33 5.94 3.14
N ASN A 143 -2.55 5.53 2.76
CA ASN A 143 -2.89 5.22 1.37
C ASN A 143 -2.77 6.45 0.47
N LYS A 144 -3.23 7.62 0.92
CA LYS A 144 -3.04 8.89 0.19
C LYS A 144 -1.57 9.24 0.01
N THR A 145 -0.75 9.08 1.05
CA THR A 145 0.70 9.34 0.95
C THR A 145 1.36 8.34 0.00
N TYR A 146 1.03 7.05 0.10
CA TYR A 146 1.55 6.01 -0.79
C TYR A 146 1.19 6.28 -2.26
N ASP A 147 -0.06 6.61 -2.57
CA ASP A 147 -0.49 6.93 -3.94
C ASP A 147 0.26 8.12 -4.53
N ARG A 148 0.53 9.13 -3.69
CA ARG A 148 1.35 10.29 -4.07
C ARG A 148 2.79 9.88 -4.35
N VAL A 149 3.41 9.11 -3.46
CA VAL A 149 4.79 8.58 -3.64
C VAL A 149 4.88 7.74 -4.92
N PHE A 150 3.90 6.85 -5.14
CA PHE A 150 3.84 5.97 -6.30
C PHE A 150 3.69 6.75 -7.60
N THR A 151 2.77 7.71 -7.63
CA THR A 151 2.56 8.58 -8.80
C THR A 151 3.81 9.38 -9.13
N GLN A 152 4.46 9.98 -8.14
CA GLN A 152 5.69 10.75 -8.35
C GLN A 152 6.85 9.87 -8.83
N THR A 153 7.01 8.68 -8.23
CA THR A 153 8.03 7.72 -8.67
C THR A 153 7.80 7.31 -10.13
N ARG A 154 6.55 7.06 -10.52
CA ARG A 154 6.17 6.74 -11.89
C ARG A 154 6.44 7.90 -12.86
N GLN A 155 6.14 9.14 -12.46
CA GLN A 155 6.43 10.33 -13.27
C GLN A 155 7.92 10.54 -13.48
N LYS A 156 8.74 10.40 -12.43
CA LYS A 156 10.20 10.48 -12.54
C LYS A 156 10.78 9.38 -13.43
N LEU A 157 10.27 8.15 -13.32
CA LEU A 157 10.66 7.07 -14.22
C LEU A 157 10.33 7.40 -15.69
N ALA A 158 9.15 7.96 -15.95
CA ALA A 158 8.75 8.37 -17.29
C ALA A 158 9.61 9.52 -17.83
N SER A 159 9.92 10.53 -17.00
CA SER A 159 10.83 11.64 -17.34
C SER A 159 12.19 11.12 -17.78
N ILE A 160 12.80 10.22 -16.99
CA ILE A 160 14.10 9.63 -17.29
C ILE A 160 14.06 8.76 -18.55
N SER A 161 13.00 7.98 -18.75
CA SER A 161 12.81 7.21 -19.98
C SER A 161 12.74 8.11 -21.21
N ASN A 162 11.96 9.19 -21.15
CA ASN A 162 11.81 10.14 -22.24
C ASN A 162 13.11 10.90 -22.53
N ALA A 163 13.84 11.30 -21.49
CA ALA A 163 15.15 11.94 -21.62
C ALA A 163 16.16 11.05 -22.38
N ARG A 164 16.14 9.74 -22.13
CA ARG A 164 16.99 8.77 -22.85
C ARG A 164 16.61 8.63 -24.32
N VAL A 165 15.31 8.54 -24.63
CA VAL A 165 14.83 8.50 -26.01
C VAL A 165 15.26 9.77 -26.76
N SER A 166 15.16 10.92 -26.10
CA SER A 166 15.62 12.19 -26.66
C SER A 166 17.13 12.19 -26.93
N ILE A 167 17.97 11.72 -26.00
CA ILE A 167 19.42 11.59 -26.22
C ILE A 167 19.74 10.63 -27.37
N ALA A 168 19.07 9.49 -27.44
CA ALA A 168 19.26 8.52 -28.52
C ALA A 168 18.92 9.14 -29.88
N SER A 169 17.82 9.90 -29.96
CA SER A 169 17.46 10.64 -31.18
C SER A 169 18.49 11.71 -31.54
N LEU A 170 19.04 12.45 -30.55
CA LEU A 170 20.12 13.41 -30.75
C LEU A 170 21.39 12.75 -31.30
N LEU A 171 21.78 11.59 -30.75
CA LEU A 171 22.92 10.82 -31.23
C LEU A 171 22.70 10.32 -32.67
N LEU A 172 21.51 9.82 -32.98
CA LEU A 172 21.14 9.41 -34.34
C LEU A 172 21.20 10.60 -35.31
N SER A 173 20.71 11.77 -34.90
CA SER A 173 20.81 13.00 -35.70
C SER A 173 22.26 13.42 -35.95
N ILE A 174 23.13 13.35 -34.94
CA ILE A 174 24.57 13.65 -35.09
C ILE A 174 25.24 12.67 -36.05
N VAL A 175 24.94 11.37 -35.94
CA VAL A 175 25.47 10.34 -36.84
C VAL A 175 24.98 10.59 -38.28
N ALA A 176 23.70 10.89 -38.47
CA ALA A 176 23.15 11.20 -39.79
C ALA A 176 23.80 12.44 -40.43
N ILE A 177 24.03 13.51 -39.64
CA ILE A 177 24.77 14.70 -40.09
C ILE A 177 26.21 14.32 -40.49
N GLY A 178 26.88 13.48 -39.69
CA GLY A 178 28.22 12.99 -40.01
C GLY A 178 28.28 12.22 -41.34
N ILE A 179 27.33 11.31 -41.58
CA ILE A 179 27.22 10.57 -42.84
C ILE A 179 26.97 11.53 -44.02
N ALA A 180 26.09 12.53 -43.85
CA ALA A 180 25.81 13.52 -44.88
C ALA A 180 27.05 14.35 -45.25
N ILE A 181 27.84 14.79 -44.27
CA ILE A 181 29.09 15.53 -44.50
C ILE A 181 30.09 14.66 -45.27
N VAL A 182 30.31 13.41 -44.84
CA VAL A 182 31.21 12.48 -45.53
C VAL A 182 30.76 12.23 -46.96
N SER A 183 29.44 12.05 -47.18
CA SER A 183 28.88 11.85 -48.52
C SER A 183 29.08 13.06 -49.42
N ILE A 184 28.93 14.29 -48.92
CA ILE A 184 29.17 15.51 -49.69
C ILE A 184 30.65 15.63 -50.08
N TYR A 185 31.56 15.34 -49.15
CA TYR A 185 33.00 15.36 -49.43
C TYR A 185 33.41 14.31 -50.46
N HIS A 186 32.82 13.11 -50.42
CA HIS A 186 33.10 12.05 -51.38
C HIS A 186 32.46 12.28 -52.76
N SER A 187 31.35 13.04 -52.82
CA SER A 187 30.69 13.41 -54.07
C SER A 187 31.39 14.55 -54.83
N ASN A 188 32.23 15.33 -54.16
CA ASN A 188 32.95 16.48 -54.72
C ASN A 188 34.45 16.19 -54.97
N ALA A 189 34.90 14.97 -54.69
CA ALA A 189 36.23 14.44 -55.01
C ALA A 189 36.16 13.58 -56.27
#